data_AF-A0A2H9PK44-F1
#
_entry.id   AF-A0A2H9PK44-F1
#
_cell.length_a   1.000
_cell.length_b   1.000
_cell.length_c   1.000
_cell.angle_alpha   90.00
_cell.angle_beta   90.00
_cell.angle_gamma   90.00
#
_symmetry.space_group_name_H-M   'P 1'
#
loop_
_entity.id
_entity.type
_entity.pdbx_description
1 polymer ?
#
loop_
_entity_poly.entity_id
_entity_poly.type
_entity_poly.pdbx_seq_one_letter_code
_entity_poly.pdbx_strand_id
1 'polypeptide(L)'
;MVLEKIYPSGWLENRPWSAFVLGFAYSVFGLFLALFLFPQEPSMVAVALTAILLIPTIDAIVQRGELNSATKESVGLGVLTVHRNMILAYLFAFLGVFTTFAIFSTVLPTLAAGHLFSSLLSVRYGSVGQAT
;
A
#
# COMPACT_ATOMS: atom_id res chain seq x y z
N MET A 1 -8.01 12.29 14.34
CA MET A 1 -9.07 13.06 13.63
C MET A 1 -10.08 12.10 13.00
N VAL A 2 -11.29 12.54 12.60
CA VAL A 2 -12.50 11.74 12.22
C VAL A 2 -12.28 10.37 11.56
N LEU A 3 -11.22 10.17 10.77
CA LEU A 3 -10.82 8.88 10.19
C LEU A 3 -10.40 7.80 11.23
N GLU A 4 -10.04 8.17 12.46
CA GLU A 4 -9.77 7.25 13.58
C GLU A 4 -10.98 6.38 13.94
N LYS A 5 -12.20 6.84 13.65
CA LYS A 5 -13.43 6.08 13.96
C LYS A 5 -13.74 4.98 12.94
N ILE A 6 -13.08 4.95 11.79
CA ILE A 6 -13.33 3.93 10.76
C ILE A 6 -12.77 2.57 11.21
N TYR A 7 -11.72 2.57 12.03
CA TYR A 7 -11.08 1.36 12.51
C TYR A 7 -11.31 1.15 14.00
N PRO A 8 -11.93 0.04 14.43
CA PRO A 8 -12.02 -0.28 15.84
C PRO A 8 -10.62 -0.34 16.48
N SER A 9 -10.45 0.42 17.55
CA SER A 9 -9.23 0.50 18.37
C SER A 9 -8.79 -0.91 18.78
N GLY A 10 -7.61 -1.35 18.34
CA GLY A 10 -7.06 -2.69 18.61
C GLY A 10 -7.04 -3.69 17.43
N TRP A 11 -7.83 -3.50 16.36
CA TRP A 11 -7.97 -4.55 15.32
C TRP A 11 -6.72 -4.78 14.45
N LEU A 12 -6.07 -3.69 14.03
CA LEU A 12 -4.95 -3.74 13.08
C LEU A 12 -3.64 -4.27 13.68
N GLU A 13 -3.48 -4.13 14.99
CA GLU A 13 -2.21 -4.40 15.69
C GLU A 13 -2.13 -5.82 16.24
N ASN A 14 -3.25 -6.38 16.70
CA ASN A 14 -3.28 -7.76 17.20
C ASN A 14 -3.29 -8.80 16.07
N ARG A 15 -3.56 -8.40 14.83
CA ARG A 15 -3.64 -9.31 13.67
C ARG A 15 -3.02 -8.64 12.44
N PRO A 16 -1.70 -8.78 12.18
CA PRO A 16 -1.08 -8.24 10.97
C PRO A 16 -1.76 -8.72 9.67
N TRP A 17 -2.40 -9.90 9.71
CA TRP A 17 -3.26 -10.41 8.64
C TRP A 17 -4.40 -9.45 8.24
N SER A 18 -4.95 -8.69 9.20
CA SER A 18 -5.98 -7.69 8.93
C SER A 18 -5.48 -6.57 8.03
N ALA A 19 -4.24 -6.11 8.24
CA ALA A 19 -3.59 -5.11 7.40
C ALA A 19 -3.39 -5.62 5.97
N PHE A 20 -3.06 -6.91 5.81
CA PHE A 20 -3.01 -7.57 4.49
C PHE A 20 -4.36 -7.58 3.79
N VAL A 21 -5.42 -8.01 4.47
CA VAL A 21 -6.77 -8.06 3.89
C VAL A 21 -7.25 -6.66 3.50
N LEU A 22 -6.98 -5.64 4.33
CA LEU A 22 -7.31 -4.24 4.00
C LEU A 22 -6.50 -3.75 2.80
N GLY A 23 -5.19 -4.00 2.77
CA GLY A 23 -4.35 -3.66 1.63
C GLY A 23 -4.86 -4.27 0.33
N PHE A 24 -5.19 -5.57 0.38
CA PHE A 24 -5.77 -6.30 -0.74
C PHE A 24 -7.11 -5.70 -1.18
N ALA A 25 -8.05 -5.52 -0.25
CA ALA A 25 -9.37 -4.98 -0.54
C ALA A 25 -9.29 -3.57 -1.17
N TYR A 26 -8.51 -2.66 -0.58
CA TYR A 26 -8.37 -1.31 -1.11
C TYR A 26 -7.72 -1.27 -2.48
N SER A 27 -6.71 -2.11 -2.74
CA SER A 27 -6.13 -2.21 -4.08
C SER A 27 -7.10 -2.79 -5.12
N VAL A 28 -7.94 -3.76 -4.72
CA VAL A 28 -8.97 -4.30 -5.61
C VAL A 28 -9.98 -3.20 -5.95
N PHE A 29 -10.47 -2.47 -4.95
CA PHE A 29 -11.37 -1.34 -5.16
C PHE A 29 -10.73 -0.24 -6.01
N GLY A 30 -9.49 0.17 -5.72
CA GLY A 30 -8.76 1.18 -6.48
C GLY A 30 -8.57 0.80 -7.94
N LEU A 31 -8.26 -0.48 -8.21
CA LEU A 31 -8.15 -1.01 -9.56
C LEU A 31 -9.49 -1.00 -10.30
N PHE A 32 -10.56 -1.46 -9.66
CA PHE A 32 -11.90 -1.44 -10.27
C PHE A 32 -12.39 -0.01 -10.56
N LEU A 33 -12.18 0.93 -9.65
CA LEU A 33 -12.52 2.34 -9.88
C LEU A 33 -11.74 2.93 -11.04
N ALA A 34 -10.44 2.68 -11.14
CA ALA A 34 -9.61 3.19 -12.22
C ALA A 34 -10.03 2.64 -13.58
N LEU A 35 -10.33 1.34 -13.66
CA LEU A 35 -10.85 0.69 -14.86
C LEU A 35 -12.18 1.30 -15.32
N PHE A 36 -13.07 1.59 -14.38
CA PHE A 36 -14.39 2.10 -14.68
C PHE A 36 -14.41 3.59 -15.06
N LEU A 37 -13.64 4.41 -14.34
CA LEU A 37 -13.67 5.86 -14.49
C LEU A 37 -12.64 6.39 -15.50
N PHE A 38 -11.51 5.70 -15.67
CA PHE A 38 -10.37 6.19 -16.45
C PHE A 38 -9.79 5.10 -17.37
N PRO A 39 -10.56 4.64 -18.38
CA PRO A 39 -10.14 3.55 -19.26
C PRO A 39 -8.93 3.89 -20.16
N GLN A 40 -8.54 5.17 -20.27
CA GLN A 40 -7.40 5.58 -21.10
C GLN A 40 -6.04 5.27 -20.45
N GLU A 41 -5.90 5.49 -19.13
CA GLU A 41 -4.65 5.26 -18.39
C GLU A 41 -4.92 4.61 -17.01
N PRO A 42 -5.51 3.40 -16.98
CA PRO A 42 -6.01 2.81 -15.75
C PRO A 42 -4.90 2.39 -14.76
N SER A 43 -3.65 2.21 -15.19
CA SER A 43 -2.51 1.87 -14.30
C SER A 43 -2.22 2.95 -13.29
N MET A 44 -1.87 4.12 -13.82
CA MET A 44 -1.36 5.22 -13.03
C MET A 44 -2.44 5.69 -12.06
N VAL A 45 -3.68 5.73 -12.55
CA VAL A 45 -4.85 6.05 -11.75
C VAL A 45 -5.14 4.98 -10.71
N ALA A 46 -5.04 3.68 -11.03
CA ALA A 46 -5.25 2.60 -10.05
C ALA A 46 -4.25 2.70 -8.89
N VAL A 47 -2.97 2.96 -9.18
CA VAL A 47 -1.94 3.14 -8.16
C VAL A 47 -2.22 4.38 -7.32
N ALA A 48 -2.58 5.51 -7.96
CA ALA A 48 -2.90 6.75 -7.26
C ALA A 48 -4.14 6.60 -6.35
N LEU A 49 -5.22 6.00 -6.84
CA LEU A 49 -6.43 5.73 -6.07
C LEU A 49 -6.17 4.77 -4.92
N THR A 50 -5.40 3.70 -5.17
CA THR A 50 -4.99 2.76 -4.12
C THR A 50 -4.17 3.45 -3.04
N ALA A 51 -3.23 4.33 -3.42
CA ALA A 51 -2.43 5.10 -2.48
C ALA A 51 -3.31 6.02 -1.61
N ILE A 52 -4.27 6.73 -2.21
CA ILE A 52 -5.24 7.59 -1.50
C ILE A 52 -6.09 6.77 -0.52
N LEU A 53 -6.59 5.61 -0.95
CA LEU A 53 -7.38 4.71 -0.11
C LEU A 53 -6.58 4.11 1.05
N LEU A 54 -5.26 3.96 0.88
CA LEU A 54 -4.38 3.44 1.92
C LEU A 54 -3.99 4.48 2.97
N ILE A 55 -4.07 5.79 2.68
CA ILE A 55 -3.75 6.87 3.64
C ILE A 55 -4.35 6.61 5.04
N PRO A 56 -5.67 6.35 5.21
CA PRO A 56 -6.24 6.09 6.54
C PRO A 56 -5.67 4.85 7.22
N THR A 57 -5.26 3.85 6.43
CA THR A 57 -4.64 2.62 6.97
C THR A 57 -3.23 2.92 7.48
N ILE A 58 -2.45 3.70 6.74
CA ILE A 58 -1.10 4.11 7.15
C ILE A 58 -1.16 5.01 8.39
N ASP A 59 -2.06 5.98 8.41
CA ASP A 59 -2.27 6.87 9.55
C ASP A 59 -2.64 6.07 10.82
N ALA A 60 -3.54 5.09 10.69
CA ALA A 60 -3.90 4.19 11.79
C ALA A 60 -2.73 3.31 12.28
N ILE A 61 -1.82 2.91 11.39
CA ILE A 61 -0.61 2.15 11.75
C ILE A 61 0.36 3.06 12.53
N VAL A 62 0.60 4.28 12.06
CA VAL A 62 1.54 5.23 12.66
C VAL A 62 1.08 5.70 14.04
N GLN A 63 -0.17 6.16 14.17
CA GLN A 63 -0.70 6.64 15.45
C GLN A 63 -0.61 5.59 16.55
N ARG A 64 -0.82 4.31 16.21
CA ARG A 64 -0.67 3.21 17.16
C ARG A 64 0.78 2.92 17.53
N GLY A 65 1.68 3.01 16.55
CA GLY A 65 3.11 2.94 16.79
C GLY A 65 3.55 3.98 17.83
N GLU A 66 3.08 5.23 17.69
CA GLU A 66 3.39 6.31 18.63
C GLU A 66 2.81 6.06 20.03
N LEU A 67 1.54 5.65 20.14
CA LEU A 67 0.92 5.33 21.43
C LEU A 67 1.65 4.22 22.22
N ASN A 68 2.11 3.19 21.50
CA ASN A 68 2.83 2.08 22.10
C ASN A 68 4.27 2.43 22.49
N SER A 69 4.91 3.33 21.73
CA SER A 69 6.23 3.87 22.07
C SER A 69 6.16 4.76 23.31
N ALA A 70 5.14 5.63 23.43
CA ALA A 70 4.93 6.47 24.61
C ALA A 70 4.71 5.64 25.90
N THR A 71 4.15 4.44 25.78
CA THR A 71 3.92 3.54 26.93
C THR A 71 5.18 2.72 27.30
N LYS A 72 6.14 2.56 26.38
CA LYS A 72 7.30 1.65 26.52
C LYS A 72 8.65 2.37 26.68
N GLU A 73 8.66 3.69 26.89
CA GLU A 73 9.87 4.51 27.04
C GLU A 73 10.83 4.12 28.18
N SER A 74 10.51 3.13 29.02
CA SER A 74 11.30 2.80 30.22
C SER A 74 12.42 1.76 30.04
N VAL A 75 12.63 1.18 28.86
CA VAL A 75 13.64 0.12 28.68
C VAL A 75 14.43 0.40 27.41
N GLY A 76 15.76 0.56 27.53
CA GLY A 76 16.71 0.89 26.46
C GLY A 76 16.86 -0.16 25.33
N LEU A 77 15.74 -0.68 24.85
CA LEU A 77 15.61 -1.54 23.69
C LEU A 77 15.73 -0.68 22.42
N GLY A 78 16.47 -1.17 21.43
CA GLY A 78 16.66 -0.47 20.16
C GLY A 78 15.34 -0.12 19.47
N VAL A 79 15.31 1.02 18.78
CA VAL A 79 14.13 1.62 18.12
C VAL A 79 13.38 0.61 17.24
N LEU A 80 14.10 -0.26 16.53
CA LEU A 80 13.55 -1.30 15.66
C LEU A 80 12.72 -2.35 16.41
N THR A 81 13.10 -2.69 17.64
CA THR A 81 12.41 -3.71 18.45
C THR A 81 11.12 -3.17 19.02
N VAL A 82 11.09 -1.88 19.38
CA VAL A 82 9.91 -1.19 19.90
C VAL A 82 8.85 -1.03 18.82
N HIS A 83 9.25 -0.73 17.58
CA HIS A 83 8.36 -0.46 16.45
C HIS A 83 8.07 -1.70 15.57
N ARG A 84 8.54 -2.89 15.98
CA ARG A 84 8.44 -4.12 15.19
C ARG A 84 7.01 -4.41 14.71
N ASN A 85 6.01 -4.21 15.57
CA ASN A 85 4.61 -4.48 15.23
C ASN A 85 4.07 -3.53 14.15
N MET A 86 4.45 -2.25 14.23
CA MET A 86 4.10 -1.24 13.24
C MET A 86 4.71 -1.58 11.87
N ILE A 87 6.00 -1.95 11.87
CA ILE A 87 6.72 -2.36 10.65
C ILE A 87 6.08 -3.61 10.05
N LEU A 88 5.70 -4.59 10.87
CA LEU A 88 5.03 -5.80 10.40
C LEU A 88 3.66 -5.45 9.78
N ALA A 89 2.84 -4.64 10.45
CA ALA A 89 1.53 -4.24 9.93
C ALA A 89 1.65 -3.51 8.58
N TYR A 90 2.61 -2.59 8.46
CA TYR A 90 2.93 -1.91 7.19
C TYR A 90 3.33 -2.90 6.10
N LEU A 91 4.24 -3.84 6.42
CA LEU A 91 4.71 -4.84 5.45
C LEU A 91 3.56 -5.74 4.97
N PHE A 92 2.66 -6.16 5.87
CA PHE A 92 1.49 -6.96 5.50
C PHE A 92 0.51 -6.17 4.63
N ALA A 93 0.25 -4.89 4.93
CA ALA A 93 -0.56 -4.04 4.08
C ALA A 93 0.03 -3.88 2.68
N PHE A 94 1.35 -3.61 2.59
CA PHE A 94 2.08 -3.57 1.33
C PHE A 94 1.98 -4.91 0.57
N LEU A 95 2.13 -6.04 1.27
CA LEU A 95 2.01 -7.36 0.67
C LEU A 95 0.62 -7.59 0.07
N GLY A 96 -0.45 -7.14 0.74
CA GLY A 96 -1.81 -7.25 0.22
C GLY A 96 -2.02 -6.49 -1.09
N VAL A 97 -1.47 -5.27 -1.15
CA VAL A 97 -1.47 -4.44 -2.37
C VAL A 97 -0.65 -5.11 -3.47
N PHE A 98 0.58 -5.52 -3.15
CA PHE A 98 1.48 -6.19 -4.08
C PHE A 98 0.86 -7.47 -4.66
N THR A 99 0.28 -8.31 -3.82
CA THR A 99 -0.39 -9.55 -4.26
C THR A 99 -1.56 -9.26 -5.18
N THR A 100 -2.36 -8.22 -4.92
CA THR A 100 -3.44 -7.81 -5.83
C THR A 100 -2.89 -7.45 -7.20
N PHE A 101 -1.93 -6.54 -7.27
CA PHE A 101 -1.35 -6.15 -8.56
C PHE A 101 -0.65 -7.32 -9.26
N ALA A 102 0.01 -8.22 -8.53
CA ALA A 102 0.61 -9.42 -9.10
C ALA A 102 -0.43 -10.38 -9.71
N ILE A 103 -1.54 -10.64 -9.00
CA ILE A 103 -2.64 -11.47 -9.48
C ILE A 103 -3.27 -10.84 -10.72
N PHE A 104 -3.65 -9.56 -10.66
CA PHE A 104 -4.32 -8.89 -11.78
C PHE A 104 -3.40 -8.70 -12.99
N SER A 105 -2.09 -8.54 -12.77
CA SER A 105 -1.10 -8.51 -13.86
C SER A 105 -1.02 -9.86 -14.60
N THR A 106 -1.18 -10.96 -13.86
CA THR A 106 -1.13 -12.32 -14.43
C THR A 106 -2.45 -12.74 -15.08
N VAL A 107 -3.59 -12.39 -14.45
CA VAL A 107 -4.94 -12.83 -14.87
C VAL A 107 -5.52 -11.91 -15.95
N LEU A 108 -5.14 -10.63 -15.99
CA LEU A 108 -5.58 -9.70 -17.04
C LEU A 108 -4.36 -9.20 -17.83
N PRO A 109 -3.90 -9.96 -18.84
CA PRO A 109 -2.81 -9.55 -19.72
C PRO A 109 -3.11 -8.26 -20.47
N THR A 110 -4.36 -7.96 -20.80
CA THR A 110 -4.74 -6.71 -21.49
C THR A 110 -4.58 -5.48 -20.59
N LEU A 111 -4.66 -5.64 -19.27
CA LEU A 111 -4.20 -4.66 -18.31
C LEU A 111 -2.67 -4.63 -18.34
N ALA A 112 -1.97 -5.71 -17.96
CA ALA A 112 -0.51 -5.71 -17.84
C ALA A 112 0.30 -5.34 -19.11
N ALA A 113 -0.13 -5.83 -20.27
CA ALA A 113 0.64 -5.84 -21.52
C ALA A 113 0.31 -4.70 -22.48
N GLY A 114 -0.80 -3.97 -22.28
CA GLY A 114 -1.19 -2.88 -23.18
C GLY A 114 -0.45 -1.57 -22.91
N HIS A 115 -0.48 -1.10 -21.66
CA HIS A 115 -0.11 0.30 -21.35
C HIS A 115 0.48 0.54 -19.94
N LEU A 116 0.39 -0.42 -19.01
CA LEU A 116 0.66 -0.15 -17.58
C LEU A 116 2.14 -0.04 -17.20
N PHE A 117 3.02 -0.79 -17.88
CA PHE A 117 4.45 -0.84 -17.53
C PHE A 117 5.34 -0.22 -18.59
N SER A 118 4.85 0.08 -19.79
CA SER A 118 5.63 0.79 -20.80
C SER A 118 5.99 2.20 -20.34
N SER A 119 5.07 2.90 -19.66
CA SER A 119 5.31 4.24 -19.10
C SER A 119 6.20 4.23 -17.84
N LEU A 120 6.14 3.16 -17.04
CA LEU A 120 7.00 3.01 -15.84
C LEU A 120 8.40 2.49 -16.18
N LEU A 121 8.55 1.66 -17.20
CA LEU A 121 9.83 1.17 -17.69
C LEU A 121 10.55 2.19 -18.59
N SER A 122 9.82 3.05 -19.32
CA SER A 122 10.44 4.08 -20.16
C SER A 122 11.28 5.07 -19.35
N VAL A 123 10.89 5.36 -18.10
CA VAL A 123 11.65 6.22 -17.18
C VAL A 123 13.01 5.59 -16.80
N ARG A 124 13.14 4.26 -16.81
CA ARG A 124 14.40 3.58 -16.43
C ARG A 124 15.33 3.26 -17.61
N TYR A 125 14.83 3.26 -18.84
CA TYR A 125 15.63 2.98 -20.05
C TYR A 125 15.91 4.19 -20.95
N GLY A 126 15.34 5.37 -20.65
CA GLY A 126 15.40 6.56 -21.50
C GLY A 126 16.61 7.50 -21.37
N SER A 127 17.62 7.22 -20.52
CA SER A 127 18.70 8.20 -20.25
C SER A 127 20.13 7.63 -20.21
N VAL A 128 20.47 6.69 -21.09
CA VAL A 128 21.89 6.28 -21.26
C VAL A 128 22.31 6.05 -22.72
N GLY A 129 21.43 6.30 -23.70
CA GLY A 129 21.64 5.86 -25.08
C GLY A 129 21.85 6.94 -26.15
N GLN A 130 21.95 8.23 -25.78
CA GLN A 130 22.18 9.29 -26.76
C GLN A 130 23.23 10.29 -26.24
N ALA A 131 24.49 9.87 -26.34
CA ALA A 131 25.63 10.78 -26.42
C ALA A 131 26.40 10.39 -27.68
N THR A 132 25.99 10.96 -28.81
CA THR A 132 26.79 11.11 -30.03
C THR A 132 27.00 12.58 -30.27
#